data_AF-A0A353T3Q0-F1
#
_entry.id   AF-A0A353T3Q0-F1
#
_cell.length_a   1.000
_cell.length_b   1.000
_cell.length_c   1.000
_cell.angle_alpha   90.00
_cell.angle_beta   90.00
_cell.angle_gamma   90.00
#
_symmetry.space_group_name_H-M   'P 1'
#
loop_
_entity.id
_entity.type
_entity.pdbx_description
1 polymer ?
#
loop_
_entity_poly.entity_id
_entity_poly.type
_entity_poly.pdbx_seq_one_letter_code
_entity_poly.pdbx_strand_id
1 'polypeptide(L)'
;NGLVKKTPLQDFKNIRKGGIIAISLREGDELIRTLLTDGNQEILMASHEGYSVRYSEKDVRSMGRTAMGVKGMELSDGDYVMDTERVREDADVLTISENGFGKRTPAEEYRIQTRGGKGILTMHITERTGKLAAMKVVSGEEDLIMINSEGVIIRIGTDEISRLSRNTQGVTLMRVEEGDSIVSVAKAKKSEEDDEEEERPANEDSGDRTGETDSSQGAQSAPRMPFSGEKDDSLKRLLDRAQEPDDRQEKDGEKENDEKNDPNDPE
;
A
#
# COMPACT_ATOMS: atom_id res chain seq x y z
N ASN A 1 12.23 -14.49 -7.16
CA ASN A 1 13.28 -15.33 -6.50
C ASN A 1 14.17 -14.62 -5.45
N GLY A 2 13.68 -13.72 -4.59
CA GLY A 2 14.47 -13.25 -3.43
C GLY A 2 15.73 -12.41 -3.73
N LEU A 3 15.94 -11.99 -4.98
CA LEU A 3 17.09 -11.19 -5.42
C LEU A 3 16.79 -9.69 -5.31
N VAL A 4 17.83 -8.91 -5.02
CA VAL A 4 17.80 -7.45 -4.99
C VAL A 4 19.03 -6.85 -5.66
N LYS A 5 18.90 -5.63 -6.19
CA LYS A 5 20.03 -4.90 -6.79
C LYS A 5 19.90 -3.40 -6.55
N LYS A 6 21.04 -2.77 -6.22
CA LYS A 6 21.19 -1.31 -6.23
C LYS A 6 21.97 -0.87 -7.47
N THR A 7 21.47 0.11 -8.19
CA THR A 7 22.09 0.70 -9.39
C THR A 7 22.07 2.22 -9.27
N PRO A 8 23.16 2.95 -9.61
CA PRO A 8 23.19 4.40 -9.54
C PRO A 8 22.16 5.05 -10.47
N LEU A 9 21.44 6.07 -10.01
CA LEU A 9 20.43 6.75 -10.83
C LEU A 9 21.02 7.38 -12.11
N GLN A 10 22.29 7.81 -12.07
CA GLN A 10 23.03 8.31 -13.23
C GLN A 10 23.12 7.30 -14.40
N ASP A 11 23.09 5.98 -14.14
CA ASP A 11 23.09 4.96 -15.19
C ASP A 11 21.81 5.03 -16.05
N PHE A 12 20.76 5.66 -15.54
CA PHE A 12 19.48 5.87 -16.23
C PHE A 12 19.35 7.26 -16.89
N LYS A 13 20.39 8.11 -16.86
CA LYS A 13 20.34 9.48 -17.44
C LYS A 13 19.89 9.54 -18.91
N ASN A 14 20.26 8.52 -19.71
CA ASN A 14 20.01 8.47 -21.16
C ASN A 14 19.03 7.34 -21.51
N ILE A 15 17.73 7.56 -21.28
CA ILE A 15 16.65 6.64 -21.64
C ILE A 15 16.29 6.81 -23.13
N ARG A 16 15.92 5.73 -23.81
CA ARG A 16 15.46 5.71 -25.22
C ARG A 16 13.97 5.37 -25.28
N LYS A 17 13.28 5.71 -26.38
CA LYS A 17 11.84 5.39 -26.56
C LYS A 17 11.53 3.87 -26.42
N GLY A 18 12.45 2.99 -26.81
CA GLY A 18 12.33 1.54 -26.62
C GLY A 18 12.79 1.03 -25.24
N GLY A 19 12.88 1.91 -24.24
CA GLY A 19 13.40 1.58 -22.91
C GLY A 19 14.92 1.34 -22.86
N ILE A 20 15.37 0.85 -21.71
CA ILE A 20 16.72 0.35 -21.44
C ILE A 20 16.61 -0.79 -20.40
N ILE A 21 17.52 -1.78 -20.46
CA ILE A 21 17.61 -2.82 -19.44
C ILE A 21 17.89 -2.16 -18.07
N ALA A 22 17.12 -2.52 -17.05
CA ALA A 22 17.29 -2.07 -15.66
C ALA A 22 17.89 -3.16 -14.76
N ILE A 23 17.52 -4.42 -15.00
CA ILE A 23 18.00 -5.63 -14.32
C ILE A 23 17.95 -6.81 -15.29
N SER A 24 18.86 -7.78 -15.12
CA SER A 24 18.81 -9.06 -15.83
C SER A 24 18.14 -10.10 -14.93
N LEU A 25 16.96 -10.57 -15.33
CA LEU A 25 16.17 -11.57 -14.60
C LEU A 25 16.59 -12.99 -15.00
N ARG A 26 16.18 -13.98 -14.21
CA ARG A 26 16.20 -15.39 -14.61
C ARG A 26 14.91 -15.75 -15.34
N GLU A 27 14.91 -16.88 -16.04
CA GLU A 27 13.67 -17.52 -16.48
C GLU A 27 12.79 -17.81 -15.25
N GLY A 28 11.50 -17.44 -15.33
CA GLY A 28 10.56 -17.53 -14.20
C GLY A 28 10.83 -16.56 -13.03
N ASP A 29 11.58 -15.46 -13.24
CA ASP A 29 11.82 -14.42 -12.22
C ASP A 29 11.28 -13.07 -12.71
N GLU A 30 10.72 -12.27 -11.80
CA GLU A 30 10.04 -11.02 -12.13
C GLU A 30 10.45 -9.85 -11.21
N LEU A 31 10.16 -8.62 -11.66
CA LEU A 31 10.48 -7.40 -10.93
C LEU A 31 9.24 -6.87 -10.19
N ILE A 32 8.98 -7.37 -9.00
CA ILE A 32 7.82 -6.97 -8.17
C ILE A 32 7.82 -5.49 -7.75
N ARG A 33 9.01 -4.88 -7.59
CA ARG A 33 9.14 -3.60 -6.89
C ARG A 33 10.41 -2.84 -7.27
N THR A 34 10.32 -1.51 -7.31
CA THR A 34 11.48 -0.60 -7.38
C THR A 34 11.37 0.48 -6.30
N LEU A 35 12.51 0.95 -5.81
CA LEU A 35 12.61 1.93 -4.72
C LEU A 35 13.77 2.90 -5.01
N LEU A 36 13.54 4.20 -4.87
CA LEU A 36 14.62 5.20 -4.85
C LEU A 36 15.22 5.29 -3.45
N THR A 37 16.54 5.28 -3.37
CA THR A 37 17.30 5.25 -2.11
C THR A 37 18.45 6.26 -2.17
N ASP A 38 18.91 6.73 -1.01
CA ASP A 38 19.92 7.79 -0.86
C ASP A 38 21.30 7.26 -0.47
N GLY A 39 21.41 5.97 -0.13
CA GLY A 39 22.61 5.35 0.42
C GLY A 39 22.49 4.99 1.91
N ASN A 40 21.46 5.47 2.62
CA ASN A 40 21.26 5.29 4.06
C ASN A 40 19.97 4.54 4.43
N GLN A 41 19.12 4.17 3.48
CA GLN A 41 17.85 3.51 3.74
C GLN A 41 18.00 2.11 4.35
N GLU A 42 16.98 1.67 5.07
CA GLU A 42 16.82 0.28 5.47
C GLU A 42 15.70 -0.37 4.66
N ILE A 43 15.96 -1.57 4.16
CA ILE A 43 15.09 -2.31 3.26
C ILE A 43 14.41 -3.41 4.04
N LEU A 44 13.07 -3.41 4.05
CA LEU A 44 12.24 -4.47 4.60
C LEU A 44 11.62 -5.25 3.44
N MET A 45 11.96 -6.53 3.32
CA MET A 45 11.34 -7.47 2.38
C MET A 45 10.36 -8.38 3.14
N ALA A 46 9.25 -8.76 2.52
CA ALA A 46 8.34 -9.79 3.05
C ALA A 46 8.02 -10.85 2.00
N SER A 47 7.88 -12.09 2.45
CA SER A 47 7.49 -13.23 1.63
C SER A 47 6.03 -13.65 1.83
N HIS A 48 5.49 -14.37 0.86
CA HIS A 48 4.10 -14.85 0.85
C HIS A 48 3.81 -15.76 2.06
N GLU A 49 4.77 -16.59 2.46
CA GLU A 49 4.71 -17.40 3.69
C GLU A 49 4.78 -16.60 5.01
N GLY A 50 4.69 -15.26 4.97
CA GLY A 50 4.58 -14.43 6.17
C GLY A 50 5.91 -14.23 6.92
N TYR A 51 7.05 -14.43 6.27
CA TYR A 51 8.37 -14.05 6.80
C TYR A 51 8.74 -12.63 6.34
N SER A 52 9.64 -11.98 7.09
CA SER A 52 10.19 -10.67 6.74
C SER A 52 11.65 -10.50 7.17
N VAL A 53 12.45 -9.81 6.35
CA VAL A 53 13.86 -9.50 6.65
C VAL A 53 14.12 -8.01 6.44
N ARG A 54 14.72 -7.36 7.45
CA ARG A 54 15.15 -5.95 7.44
C ARG A 54 16.67 -5.90 7.44
N TYR A 55 17.27 -5.16 6.51
CA TYR A 55 18.73 -4.96 6.43
C TYR A 55 19.07 -3.57 5.89
N SER A 56 20.27 -3.06 6.17
CA SER A 56 20.71 -1.78 5.63
C SER A 56 20.98 -1.90 4.13
N GLU A 57 20.59 -0.90 3.33
CA GLU A 57 20.89 -0.90 1.89
C GLU A 57 22.41 -0.95 1.59
N LYS A 58 23.25 -0.63 2.58
CA LYS A 58 24.72 -0.68 2.51
C LYS A 58 25.24 -2.12 2.31
N ASP A 59 24.47 -3.13 2.74
CA ASP A 59 24.75 -4.56 2.48
C ASP A 59 24.60 -4.93 0.99
N VAL A 60 23.96 -4.09 0.19
CA VAL A 60 23.81 -4.23 -1.27
C VAL A 60 24.81 -3.30 -1.96
N ARG A 61 25.93 -3.87 -2.42
CA ARG A 61 26.89 -3.13 -3.26
C ARG A 61 26.23 -2.57 -4.52
N SER A 62 26.70 -1.41 -4.96
CA SER A 62 26.32 -0.83 -6.25
C SER A 62 26.70 -1.76 -7.43
N MET A 63 25.84 -1.83 -8.45
CA MET A 63 26.04 -2.63 -9.65
C MET A 63 25.42 -1.95 -10.88
N GLY A 64 25.99 -2.20 -12.06
CA GLY A 64 25.43 -1.73 -13.32
C GLY A 64 24.08 -2.38 -13.69
N ARG A 65 23.40 -1.74 -14.64
CA ARG A 65 22.06 -2.14 -15.13
C ARG A 65 21.94 -3.60 -15.61
N THR A 66 22.97 -4.18 -16.21
CA THR A 66 22.95 -5.57 -16.73
C THR A 66 23.27 -6.64 -15.68
N ALA A 67 23.61 -6.27 -14.43
CA ALA A 67 23.77 -7.25 -13.36
C ALA A 67 22.41 -7.78 -12.86
N MET A 68 22.42 -9.02 -12.36
CA MET A 68 21.24 -9.71 -11.80
C MET A 68 20.96 -9.34 -10.32
N GLY A 69 21.94 -8.79 -9.61
CA GLY A 69 21.84 -8.49 -8.17
C GLY A 69 22.49 -9.54 -7.26
N VAL A 70 22.04 -9.57 -6.00
CA VAL A 70 22.44 -10.51 -4.94
C VAL A 70 21.19 -10.95 -4.15
N LYS A 71 21.28 -12.06 -3.40
CA LYS A 71 20.19 -12.50 -2.52
C LYS A 71 19.89 -11.44 -1.44
N GLY A 72 18.66 -10.95 -1.41
CA GLY A 72 18.14 -10.06 -0.38
C GLY A 72 17.49 -10.83 0.78
N MET A 73 16.81 -11.93 0.45
CA MET A 73 16.07 -12.79 1.37
C MET A 73 16.27 -14.26 1.01
N GLU A 74 16.37 -15.15 2.00
CA GLU A 74 16.28 -16.60 1.79
C GLU A 74 14.81 -17.01 1.81
N LEU A 75 14.37 -17.72 0.78
CA LEU A 75 12.99 -18.19 0.62
C LEU A 75 12.93 -19.69 0.93
N SER A 76 11.73 -20.18 1.25
CA SER A 76 11.48 -21.63 1.32
C SER A 76 11.01 -22.15 -0.04
N ASP A 77 11.02 -23.46 -0.25
CA ASP A 77 10.55 -24.03 -1.53
C ASP A 77 9.08 -23.66 -1.78
N GLY A 78 8.80 -23.02 -2.93
CA GLY A 78 7.49 -22.47 -3.29
C GLY A 78 7.19 -21.06 -2.78
N ASP A 79 7.96 -20.52 -1.83
CA ASP A 79 7.79 -19.17 -1.28
C ASP A 79 8.40 -18.10 -2.20
N TYR A 80 7.81 -16.91 -2.24
CA TYR A 80 8.25 -15.78 -3.06
C TYR A 80 8.18 -14.47 -2.28
N VAL A 81 8.99 -13.48 -2.69
CA VAL A 81 8.87 -12.12 -2.14
C VAL A 81 7.62 -11.50 -2.72
N MET A 82 6.72 -11.03 -1.86
CA MET A 82 5.46 -10.40 -2.26
C MET A 82 5.58 -8.87 -2.25
N ASP A 83 6.30 -8.27 -1.28
CA ASP A 83 6.61 -6.84 -1.33
C ASP A 83 7.97 -6.48 -0.71
N THR A 84 8.44 -5.26 -0.96
CA THR A 84 9.65 -4.67 -0.41
C THR A 84 9.47 -3.17 -0.20
N GLU A 85 9.75 -2.68 1.00
CA GLU A 85 9.59 -1.28 1.38
C GLU A 85 10.88 -0.68 1.94
N ARG A 86 10.94 0.65 1.95
CA ARG A 86 11.90 1.41 2.77
C ARG A 86 11.30 1.61 4.15
N VAL A 87 12.01 1.22 5.19
CA VAL A 87 11.63 1.55 6.56
C VAL A 87 11.89 3.03 6.81
N ARG A 88 10.98 3.68 7.55
CA ARG A 88 11.14 5.04 8.07
C ARG A 88 11.18 4.98 9.59
N GLU A 89 11.76 6.00 10.21
CA GLU A 89 11.56 6.28 11.63
C GLU A 89 10.08 6.61 11.91
N ASP A 90 9.63 6.33 13.14
CA ASP A 90 8.26 6.53 13.66
C ASP A 90 7.09 5.88 12.86
N ALA A 91 7.37 5.09 11.83
CA ALA A 91 6.38 4.43 11.00
C ALA A 91 5.93 3.05 11.53
N ASP A 92 4.73 2.64 11.10
CA ASP A 92 4.23 1.27 11.27
C ASP A 92 4.40 0.46 9.98
N VAL A 93 4.61 -0.85 10.14
CA VAL A 93 4.48 -1.83 9.06
C VAL A 93 3.07 -2.39 9.11
N LEU A 94 2.27 -2.04 8.10
CA LEU A 94 0.98 -2.64 7.80
C LEU A 94 1.18 -3.97 7.08
N THR A 95 0.55 -5.03 7.58
CA THR A 95 0.55 -6.38 7.00
C THR A 95 -0.88 -6.87 6.81
N ILE A 96 -1.21 -7.41 5.64
CA ILE A 96 -2.54 -7.89 5.25
C ILE A 96 -2.43 -9.28 4.60
N SER A 97 -3.39 -10.16 4.86
CA SER A 97 -3.47 -11.52 4.35
C SER A 97 -4.53 -11.69 3.25
N GLU A 98 -4.48 -12.81 2.53
CA GLU A 98 -5.41 -13.15 1.44
C GLU A 98 -6.88 -13.14 1.89
N ASN A 99 -7.18 -13.64 3.10
CA ASN A 99 -8.55 -13.69 3.64
C ASN A 99 -8.94 -12.41 4.40
N GLY A 100 -8.34 -11.26 4.07
CA GLY A 100 -8.76 -9.94 4.58
C GLY A 100 -8.40 -9.64 6.04
N PHE A 101 -7.52 -10.41 6.68
CA PHE A 101 -6.98 -10.08 8.01
C PHE A 101 -5.80 -9.12 7.87
N GLY A 102 -5.66 -8.16 8.77
CA GLY A 102 -4.54 -7.24 8.79
C GLY A 102 -4.30 -6.56 10.12
N LYS A 103 -3.15 -5.89 10.21
CA LYS A 103 -2.69 -5.14 11.39
C LYS A 103 -1.59 -4.18 11.02
N ARG A 104 -1.43 -3.11 11.80
CA ARG A 104 -0.18 -2.36 11.91
C ARG A 104 0.72 -2.99 12.97
N THR A 105 2.03 -2.85 12.83
CA THR A 105 3.02 -3.23 13.84
C THR A 105 4.16 -2.20 13.83
N PRO A 106 4.65 -1.70 14.98
CA PRO A 106 5.79 -0.77 15.02
C PRO A 106 6.97 -1.23 14.19
N ALA A 107 7.53 -0.35 13.34
CA ALA A 107 8.72 -0.68 12.57
C ALA A 107 9.90 -1.10 13.47
N GLU A 108 10.00 -0.56 14.68
CA GLU A 108 10.99 -0.93 15.70
C GLU A 108 11.00 -2.43 16.06
N GLU A 109 9.84 -3.11 16.07
CA GLU A 109 9.80 -4.54 16.36
C GLU A 109 10.68 -5.32 15.37
N TYR A 110 10.65 -4.90 14.10
CA TYR A 110 11.42 -5.48 12.99
C TYR A 110 12.90 -5.15 13.17
N ARG A 111 13.59 -5.91 14.02
CA ARG A 111 15.04 -5.84 14.20
C ARG A 111 15.79 -6.01 12.88
N ILE A 112 16.89 -5.30 12.74
CA ILE A 112 17.86 -5.47 11.64
C ILE A 112 18.47 -6.87 11.69
N GLN A 113 18.72 -7.44 10.52
CA GLN A 113 19.24 -8.78 10.28
C GLN A 113 20.24 -8.76 9.12
N THR A 114 21.09 -9.78 9.01
CA THR A 114 21.99 -9.95 7.87
C THR A 114 21.19 -10.14 6.58
N ARG A 115 21.48 -9.34 5.53
CA ARG A 115 20.89 -9.53 4.20
C ARG A 115 21.08 -10.98 3.71
N GLY A 116 20.00 -11.56 3.20
CA GLY A 116 19.99 -12.92 2.64
C GLY A 116 19.70 -14.02 3.66
N GLY A 117 19.28 -13.70 4.88
CA GLY A 117 18.65 -14.66 5.80
C GLY A 117 17.16 -14.88 5.49
N LYS A 118 16.56 -15.92 6.10
CA LYS A 118 15.10 -16.21 6.00
C LYS A 118 14.24 -15.18 6.73
N GLY A 119 14.81 -14.43 7.67
CA GLY A 119 14.10 -13.40 8.42
C GLY A 119 13.31 -13.94 9.62
N ILE A 120 12.25 -13.22 9.98
CA ILE A 120 11.37 -13.46 11.14
C ILE A 120 9.90 -13.32 10.74
N LEU A 121 9.00 -14.01 11.46
CA LEU A 121 7.56 -13.93 11.20
C LEU A 121 7.05 -12.49 11.29
N THR A 122 6.29 -12.08 10.25
CA THR A 122 5.64 -10.77 10.10
C THR A 122 4.16 -10.82 10.46
N MET A 123 3.55 -12.00 10.31
CA MET A 123 2.16 -12.34 10.64
C MET A 123 2.10 -13.82 11.00
N HIS A 124 1.22 -14.21 11.92
CA HIS A 124 1.00 -15.62 12.26
C HIS A 124 0.01 -16.26 11.27
N ILE A 125 0.52 -16.69 10.12
CA ILE A 125 -0.23 -17.32 9.03
C ILE A 125 -0.95 -18.61 9.48
N THR A 126 -2.22 -18.75 9.11
CA THR A 126 -3.03 -19.97 9.27
C THR A 126 -4.02 -20.12 8.10
N GLU A 127 -4.66 -21.28 7.98
CA GLU A 127 -5.74 -21.52 7.01
C GLU A 127 -6.83 -20.43 7.05
N ARG A 128 -7.18 -19.95 8.25
CA ARG A 128 -8.16 -18.86 8.43
C ARG A 128 -7.70 -17.52 7.85
N THR A 129 -6.41 -17.19 7.92
CA THR A 129 -5.90 -15.91 7.39
C THR A 129 -5.62 -15.98 5.89
N GLY A 130 -5.32 -17.16 5.35
CA GLY A 130 -4.58 -17.27 4.10
C GLY A 130 -3.14 -16.79 4.29
N LYS A 131 -2.38 -16.72 3.19
CA LYS A 131 -0.99 -16.26 3.12
C LYS A 131 -0.93 -14.72 3.14
N LEU A 132 0.27 -14.14 3.09
CA LEU A 132 0.45 -12.69 3.14
C LEU A 132 0.23 -12.05 1.76
N ALA A 133 -0.83 -11.23 1.62
CA ALA A 133 -1.22 -10.59 0.36
C ALA A 133 -0.67 -9.16 0.19
N ALA A 134 -0.39 -8.44 1.28
CA ALA A 134 0.25 -7.13 1.19
C ALA A 134 1.09 -6.77 2.43
N MET A 135 2.18 -6.03 2.20
CA MET A 135 2.90 -5.27 3.22
C MET A 135 3.04 -3.81 2.74
N LYS A 136 2.93 -2.83 3.64
CA LYS A 136 3.21 -1.42 3.36
C LYS A 136 3.81 -0.75 4.61
N VAL A 137 4.69 0.25 4.44
CA VAL A 137 5.17 1.11 5.54
C VAL A 137 4.33 2.39 5.55
N VAL A 138 3.64 2.65 6.66
CA VAL A 138 2.61 3.69 6.84
C VAL A 138 2.93 4.66 7.97
N SER A 139 2.48 5.92 7.89
CA SER A 139 2.52 6.87 9.03
C SER A 139 1.25 6.83 9.88
N GLY A 140 0.10 6.48 9.29
CA GLY A 140 -1.23 6.68 9.89
C GLY A 140 -2.00 7.85 9.28
N GLU A 141 -1.35 8.70 8.47
CA GLU A 141 -1.95 9.87 7.81
C GLU A 141 -2.41 9.55 6.38
N GLU A 142 -2.69 8.27 6.12
CA GLU A 142 -2.82 7.68 4.80
C GLU A 142 -4.02 6.74 4.79
N ASP A 143 -4.73 6.64 3.68
CA ASP A 143 -5.79 5.65 3.53
C ASP A 143 -5.26 4.40 2.85
N LEU A 144 -5.88 3.28 3.20
CA LEU A 144 -5.71 2.00 2.55
C LEU A 144 -6.90 1.75 1.61
N ILE A 145 -6.63 1.51 0.33
CA ILE A 145 -7.61 0.97 -0.62
C ILE A 145 -7.30 -0.51 -0.81
N MET A 146 -8.28 -1.37 -0.57
CA MET A 146 -8.18 -2.82 -0.78
C MET A 146 -9.23 -3.30 -1.78
N ILE A 147 -8.86 -4.30 -2.58
CA ILE A 147 -9.72 -4.92 -3.61
C ILE A 147 -9.60 -6.44 -3.50
N ASN A 148 -10.74 -7.13 -3.51
CA ASN A 148 -10.81 -8.60 -3.54
C ASN A 148 -11.02 -9.16 -4.97
N SER A 149 -11.12 -10.48 -5.11
CA SER A 149 -11.21 -11.16 -6.42
C SER A 149 -12.54 -10.87 -7.11
N GLU A 150 -13.60 -10.72 -6.31
CA GLU A 150 -14.95 -10.33 -6.74
C GLU A 150 -15.10 -8.84 -7.07
N GLY A 151 -14.03 -8.04 -6.96
CA GLY A 151 -14.04 -6.61 -7.33
C GLY A 151 -14.72 -5.67 -6.32
N VAL A 152 -15.04 -6.15 -5.11
CA VAL A 152 -15.41 -5.31 -3.97
C VAL A 152 -14.21 -4.44 -3.59
N ILE A 153 -14.44 -3.13 -3.46
CA ILE A 153 -13.42 -2.16 -3.06
C ILE A 153 -13.82 -1.59 -1.70
N ILE A 154 -12.89 -1.53 -0.75
CA ILE A 154 -13.07 -0.76 0.49
C ILE A 154 -11.90 0.19 0.74
N ARG A 155 -12.20 1.28 1.45
CA ARG A 155 -11.26 2.31 1.89
C ARG A 155 -11.31 2.38 3.42
N ILE A 156 -10.15 2.41 4.07
CA ILE A 156 -10.02 2.46 5.54
C ILE A 156 -8.85 3.40 5.88
N GLY A 157 -9.01 4.30 6.84
CA GLY A 157 -7.91 5.10 7.39
C GLY A 157 -6.87 4.19 8.04
N THR A 158 -5.59 4.35 7.72
CA THR A 158 -4.55 3.46 8.28
C THR A 158 -4.40 3.64 9.80
N ASP A 159 -4.86 4.75 10.36
CA ASP A 159 -4.96 5.02 11.79
C ASP A 159 -6.08 4.25 12.53
N GLU A 160 -7.14 3.81 11.83
CA GLU A 160 -8.17 2.90 12.39
C GLU A 160 -7.63 1.47 12.58
N ILE A 161 -6.68 1.06 11.73
CA ILE A 161 -6.18 -0.32 11.68
C ILE A 161 -5.45 -0.67 12.99
N SER A 162 -5.91 -1.72 13.67
CA SER A 162 -5.37 -2.17 14.97
C SER A 162 -3.85 -2.36 14.95
N ARG A 163 -3.18 -1.75 15.94
CA ARG A 163 -1.72 -1.84 16.16
C ARG A 163 -1.41 -3.02 17.08
N LEU A 164 -0.77 -4.05 16.54
CA LEU A 164 -0.52 -5.36 17.18
C LEU A 164 0.89 -5.86 16.86
N SER A 165 1.48 -6.68 17.74
CA SER A 165 2.82 -7.25 17.50
C SER A 165 2.86 -8.18 16.28
N ARG A 166 4.04 -8.31 15.65
CA ARG A 166 4.22 -9.09 14.41
C ARG A 166 3.63 -10.49 14.48
N ASN A 167 3.92 -11.24 15.54
CA ASN A 167 3.56 -12.66 15.64
C ASN A 167 2.11 -12.87 16.09
N THR A 168 1.19 -12.22 15.40
CA THR A 168 -0.27 -12.29 15.59
C THR A 168 -0.95 -12.40 14.22
N GLN A 169 -2.20 -12.85 14.18
CA GLN A 169 -3.00 -12.95 12.95
C GLN A 169 -3.48 -11.59 12.43
N GLY A 170 -3.52 -10.56 13.30
CA GLY A 170 -4.24 -9.31 13.03
C GLY A 170 -5.75 -9.42 13.30
N VAL A 171 -6.49 -8.43 12.83
CA VAL A 171 -7.97 -8.32 12.90
C VAL A 171 -8.55 -8.37 11.49
N THR A 172 -9.83 -8.71 11.35
CA THR A 172 -10.51 -8.64 10.05
C THR A 172 -10.65 -7.18 9.61
N LEU A 173 -10.08 -6.84 8.45
CA LEU A 173 -10.23 -5.54 7.79
C LEU A 173 -11.25 -5.61 6.64
N MET A 174 -11.30 -6.76 5.96
CA MET A 174 -12.27 -7.06 4.91
C MET A 174 -12.85 -8.44 5.19
N ARG A 175 -14.16 -8.62 4.98
CA ARG A 175 -14.74 -9.96 4.90
C ARG A 175 -14.51 -10.46 3.48
N VAL A 176 -13.95 -11.66 3.39
CA VAL A 176 -13.61 -12.38 2.16
C VAL A 176 -14.40 -13.70 2.25
N GLU A 177 -15.17 -14.01 1.20
CA GLU A 177 -16.01 -15.21 1.16
C GLU A 177 -15.19 -16.46 0.76
N GLU A 178 -15.76 -17.66 0.90
CA GLU A 178 -15.04 -18.90 0.58
C GLU A 178 -14.72 -19.00 -0.92
N GLY A 179 -13.43 -18.95 -1.26
CA GLY A 179 -12.91 -18.96 -2.64
C GLY A 179 -12.50 -17.58 -3.19
N ASP A 180 -12.82 -16.50 -2.47
CA ASP A 180 -12.36 -15.14 -2.74
C ASP A 180 -11.02 -14.84 -2.03
N SER A 181 -10.35 -13.76 -2.42
CA SER A 181 -9.05 -13.32 -1.85
C SER A 181 -8.77 -11.85 -2.11
N ILE A 182 -7.96 -11.20 -1.26
CA ILE A 182 -7.39 -9.87 -1.51
C ILE A 182 -6.39 -9.95 -2.68
N VAL A 183 -6.71 -9.27 -3.78
CA VAL A 183 -5.88 -9.23 -5.01
C VAL A 183 -5.12 -7.91 -5.20
N SER A 184 -5.52 -6.83 -4.52
CA SER A 184 -4.80 -5.55 -4.61
C SER A 184 -4.92 -4.72 -3.34
N VAL A 185 -3.82 -4.04 -2.98
CA VAL A 185 -3.74 -3.13 -1.83
C VAL A 185 -2.87 -1.93 -2.20
N ALA A 186 -3.51 -0.75 -2.26
CA ALA A 186 -2.88 0.53 -2.55
C ALA A 186 -2.95 1.48 -1.35
N LYS A 187 -2.01 2.43 -1.28
CA LYS A 187 -2.11 3.56 -0.35
C LYS A 187 -2.61 4.79 -1.10
N ALA A 188 -3.57 5.50 -0.51
CA ALA A 188 -4.03 6.80 -0.96
C ALA A 188 -3.66 7.88 0.06
N LYS A 189 -3.83 9.16 -0.31
CA LYS A 189 -3.91 10.24 0.69
C LYS A 189 -5.15 9.99 1.56
N LYS A 190 -5.10 10.43 2.82
CA LYS A 190 -6.31 10.45 3.67
C LYS A 190 -7.41 11.28 3.01
N SER A 191 -8.66 10.84 3.08
CA SER A 191 -9.80 11.66 2.64
C SER A 191 -10.00 12.84 3.60
N GLU A 192 -10.51 13.93 3.05
CA GLU A 192 -11.02 15.10 3.80
C GLU A 192 -12.55 14.97 4.04
N GLU A 193 -13.08 13.77 3.81
CA GLU A 193 -14.48 13.38 3.98
C GLU A 193 -14.66 12.77 5.38
N ASP A 194 -14.60 13.62 6.40
CA ASP A 194 -14.90 13.26 7.79
C ASP A 194 -16.43 13.11 7.98
N ASP A 195 -16.82 12.09 8.74
CA ASP A 195 -18.03 12.04 9.59
C ASP A 195 -19.39 12.47 9.00
N GLU A 196 -19.87 11.78 7.95
CA GLU A 196 -21.32 11.52 7.85
C GLU A 196 -21.72 10.48 8.92
N GLU A 197 -21.91 10.93 10.17
CA GLU A 197 -22.54 10.11 11.21
C GLU A 197 -23.95 9.69 10.76
N GLU A 198 -24.20 8.39 10.57
CA GLU A 198 -25.57 7.87 10.44
C GLU A 198 -26.34 8.15 11.75
N GLU A 199 -27.10 9.25 11.78
CA GLU A 199 -28.01 9.59 12.90
C GLU A 199 -28.95 8.42 13.18
N ARG A 200 -28.61 7.62 14.20
CA ARG A 200 -29.51 6.59 14.72
C ARG A 200 -30.67 7.31 15.42
N PRO A 201 -31.92 7.19 14.93
CA PRO A 201 -33.02 7.93 15.52
C PRO A 201 -33.21 7.52 16.98
N ALA A 202 -33.13 8.50 17.89
CA ALA A 202 -33.31 8.30 19.30
C ALA A 202 -34.76 7.86 19.59
N ASN A 203 -34.94 6.59 19.92
CA ASN A 203 -36.26 6.03 20.18
C ASN A 203 -36.58 6.16 21.68
N GLU A 204 -37.17 7.29 22.07
CA GLU A 204 -37.76 7.47 23.40
C GLU A 204 -39.03 6.61 23.55
N ASP A 205 -39.01 5.64 24.46
CA ASP A 205 -40.20 5.30 25.26
C ASP A 205 -39.76 4.71 26.61
N SER A 206 -40.61 4.86 27.63
CA SER A 206 -40.34 4.49 29.02
C SER A 206 -41.41 3.55 29.57
N GLY A 207 -41.05 2.29 29.84
CA GLY A 207 -41.99 1.25 30.27
C GLY A 207 -41.40 0.20 31.23
N ASP A 208 -41.85 0.22 32.48
CA ASP A 208 -41.50 -0.74 33.55
C ASP A 208 -42.42 -1.99 33.53
N ARG A 209 -41.87 -3.21 33.28
CA ARG A 209 -42.08 -4.42 34.15
C ARG A 209 -41.56 -5.78 33.64
N THR A 210 -40.91 -6.48 34.59
CA THR A 210 -40.90 -7.93 34.89
C THR A 210 -41.59 -8.95 33.95
N GLY A 211 -40.87 -10.03 33.59
CA GLY A 211 -41.44 -11.29 33.08
C GLY A 211 -40.38 -12.39 32.84
N GLU A 212 -40.73 -13.66 32.99
CA GLU A 212 -39.85 -14.83 32.81
C GLU A 212 -40.13 -15.63 31.52
N THR A 213 -39.16 -16.48 31.15
CA THR A 213 -39.25 -17.70 30.31
C THR A 213 -39.51 -17.64 28.78
N ASP A 214 -38.45 -18.00 28.05
CA ASP A 214 -38.35 -19.16 27.12
C ASP A 214 -38.50 -19.02 25.58
N SER A 215 -37.73 -19.89 24.92
CA SER A 215 -37.82 -20.46 23.56
C SER A 215 -37.91 -19.59 22.28
N SER A 216 -36.73 -19.48 21.64
CA SER A 216 -36.48 -19.86 20.23
C SER A 216 -36.68 -18.87 19.07
N GLN A 217 -35.76 -18.99 18.10
CA GLN A 217 -35.79 -18.57 16.68
C GLN A 217 -36.14 -17.12 16.32
N GLY A 218 -35.15 -16.40 15.79
CA GLY A 218 -35.32 -15.16 15.01
C GLY A 218 -34.03 -14.83 14.26
N ALA A 219 -34.07 -14.79 12.92
CA ALA A 219 -32.90 -14.45 12.11
C ALA A 219 -32.59 -12.96 12.22
N GLN A 220 -31.36 -12.59 12.60
CA GLN A 220 -30.91 -11.21 12.56
C GLN A 220 -30.58 -10.82 11.11
N SER A 221 -31.26 -9.79 10.61
CA SER A 221 -31.06 -9.24 9.28
C SER A 221 -29.64 -8.67 9.13
N ALA A 222 -28.96 -9.02 8.04
CA ALA A 222 -27.77 -8.30 7.62
C ALA A 222 -28.08 -6.79 7.44
N PRO A 223 -27.13 -5.88 7.75
CA PRO A 223 -27.31 -4.47 7.47
C PRO A 223 -27.51 -4.25 5.96
N ARG A 224 -28.45 -3.38 5.58
CA ARG A 224 -28.59 -2.97 4.19
C ARG A 224 -27.44 -2.03 3.84
N MET A 225 -26.56 -2.48 2.95
CA MET A 225 -25.51 -1.65 2.36
C MET A 225 -26.14 -0.43 1.67
N PRO A 226 -25.54 0.78 1.74
CA PRO A 226 -26.12 2.01 1.19
C PRO A 226 -26.31 1.99 -0.34
N PHE A 227 -25.67 1.05 -1.06
CA PHE A 227 -25.76 0.94 -2.52
C PHE A 227 -26.67 -0.22 -2.97
N SER A 228 -27.94 -0.21 -2.55
CA SER A 228 -28.94 -1.18 -3.00
C SER A 228 -29.52 -0.87 -4.39
N GLY A 229 -28.67 -0.95 -5.43
CA GLY A 229 -29.09 -1.38 -6.77
C GLY A 229 -29.85 -0.40 -7.70
N GLU A 230 -30.09 0.86 -7.32
CA GLU A 230 -30.77 1.82 -8.22
C GLU A 230 -29.86 2.98 -8.68
N LYS A 231 -29.42 2.90 -9.94
CA LYS A 231 -28.88 3.98 -10.81
C LYS A 231 -28.22 5.18 -10.11
N ASP A 232 -26.99 5.00 -9.65
CA ASP A 232 -26.07 6.12 -9.44
C ASP A 232 -25.13 6.30 -10.65
N ASP A 233 -24.99 7.53 -11.12
CA ASP A 233 -24.12 7.92 -12.24
C ASP A 233 -22.68 8.29 -11.76
N SER A 234 -22.34 8.06 -10.49
CA SER A 234 -20.99 8.29 -9.90
C SER A 234 -19.85 7.64 -10.69
N LEU A 235 -20.04 6.39 -11.13
CA LEU A 235 -19.07 5.65 -11.96
C LEU A 235 -18.79 6.36 -13.30
N LYS A 236 -19.79 7.08 -13.84
CA LYS A 236 -19.71 7.91 -15.03
C LYS A 236 -18.94 9.20 -14.77
N ARG A 237 -19.25 9.89 -13.65
CA ARG A 237 -18.53 11.10 -13.22
C ARG A 237 -17.03 10.84 -13.01
N LEU A 238 -16.66 9.65 -12.56
CA LEU A 238 -15.27 9.19 -12.46
C LEU A 238 -14.60 8.98 -13.84
N LEU A 239 -15.34 8.45 -14.82
CA LEU A 239 -14.87 8.26 -16.19
C LEU A 239 -14.74 9.59 -16.95
N ASP A 240 -15.72 10.49 -16.82
CA ASP A 240 -15.72 11.80 -17.47
C ASP A 240 -14.53 12.66 -16.96
N ARG A 241 -14.32 12.69 -15.63
CA ARG A 241 -13.15 13.35 -15.01
C ARG A 241 -11.80 12.76 -15.45
N ALA A 242 -11.77 11.53 -15.97
CA ALA A 242 -10.56 10.90 -16.50
C ALA A 242 -10.34 11.17 -18.01
N GLN A 243 -11.27 11.85 -18.69
CA GLN A 243 -11.19 12.16 -20.13
C GLN A 243 -11.00 13.64 -20.44
N GLU A 244 -11.23 14.55 -19.48
CA GLU A 244 -10.90 15.97 -19.65
C GLU A 244 -9.36 16.18 -19.68
N PRO A 245 -8.79 16.81 -20.72
CA PRO A 245 -7.37 17.12 -20.77
C PRO A 245 -7.02 18.26 -19.80
N ASP A 246 -5.84 18.16 -19.18
CA ASP A 246 -5.33 19.06 -18.15
C ASP A 246 -4.90 20.41 -18.76
N ASP A 247 -5.85 21.34 -18.86
CA ASP A 247 -5.78 22.62 -19.56
C ASP A 247 -4.95 23.68 -18.80
N ARG A 248 -3.68 23.33 -18.51
CA ARG A 248 -2.68 24.22 -17.90
C ARG A 248 -2.21 25.28 -18.88
N GLN A 249 -2.98 26.36 -18.96
CA GLN A 249 -2.70 27.57 -19.75
C GLN A 249 -1.26 28.06 -19.55
N GLU A 250 -0.49 28.10 -20.65
CA GLU A 250 0.76 28.84 -20.71
C GLU A 250 0.48 30.34 -20.56
N LYS A 251 1.10 30.97 -19.56
CA LYS A 251 1.10 32.44 -19.42
C LYS A 251 2.39 33.02 -19.95
N ASP A 252 2.48 33.06 -21.28
CA ASP A 252 3.35 34.05 -21.93
C ASP A 252 2.86 35.46 -21.59
N GLY A 253 3.81 36.33 -21.27
CA GLY A 253 3.56 37.68 -20.76
C GLY A 253 4.41 38.71 -21.50
N GLU A 254 4.10 38.93 -22.78
CA GLU A 254 4.75 39.96 -23.61
C GLU A 254 4.62 41.35 -22.97
N LYS A 255 5.75 42.08 -22.90
CA LYS A 255 5.80 43.54 -22.62
C LYS A 255 6.99 44.22 -23.30
N GLU A 256 6.85 44.41 -24.61
CA GLU A 256 7.34 45.64 -25.27
C GLU A 256 6.45 46.83 -24.86
N ASN A 257 6.83 48.11 -24.88
CA ASN A 257 8.11 48.85 -24.95
C ASN A 257 7.84 50.23 -24.25
N ASP A 258 8.69 51.26 -24.14
CA ASP A 258 9.96 51.65 -24.79
C ASP A 258 10.92 52.24 -23.69
N GLU A 259 11.66 53.36 -23.72
CA GLU A 259 11.82 54.52 -24.63
C GLU A 259 13.15 55.28 -24.34
N LYS A 260 13.60 56.11 -25.30
CA LYS A 260 14.56 57.24 -25.18
C LYS A 260 16.05 56.97 -24.80
N ASN A 261 16.92 57.11 -25.81
CA ASN A 261 17.85 58.25 -26.05
C ASN A 261 18.56 58.93 -24.84
N ASP A 262 19.86 59.30 -24.87
CA ASP A 262 20.94 59.21 -25.89
C ASP A 262 22.34 59.40 -25.18
N PRO A 263 23.45 59.96 -25.73
CA PRO A 263 24.72 59.22 -25.81
C PRO A 263 25.87 59.72 -24.91
N ASN A 264 26.91 58.89 -24.70
CA ASN A 264 28.32 59.19 -25.04
C ASN A 264 29.32 58.09 -24.62
N ASP A 265 30.36 57.92 -25.46
CA ASP A 265 31.66 57.25 -25.25
C ASP A 265 32.65 58.25 -24.57
N PRO A 266 33.94 57.96 -24.26
CA PRO A 266 34.75 56.71 -24.28
C PRO A 266 35.44 56.46 -22.90
N GLU A 267 36.48 55.64 -22.67
CA GLU A 267 37.38 54.76 -23.47
C GLU A 267 37.45 53.34 -22.84
#